data_AF-A0A1S6EYJ0-F1
#
_entry.id   AF-A0A1S6EYJ0-F1
#
_cell.length_a   1.000
_cell.length_b   1.000
_cell.length_c   1.000
_cell.angle_alpha   90.00
_cell.angle_beta   90.00
_cell.angle_gamma   90.00
#
_symmetry.space_group_name_H-M   'P 1'
#
loop_
_entity.id
_entity.type
_entity.pdbx_description
1 polymer ?
#
loop_
_entity_poly.entity_id
_entity_poly.type
_entity_poly.pdbx_seq_one_letter_code
_entity_poly.pdbx_strand_id
1 'polypeptide(L)'
;MTPSMSAIAAARVDHVGRECEPLIVLDEAVADPGALVDVAAADAFGDPTLGDNFYPGRLAPAPLAYVGGLVRALDPLIRQAFGLRDVGLGRATCNFSLVTLAPAQLTLAQRIPHVDTVDPLQFAILHYLCAPRLGGTAFYRHRATGYETLTPERLDPYRAVLDRELAQRPPPAAYIDGDTPQFEQTHRVEAAFNRLVVYRSRTLHSGHLAEPHALSPDPRRGRLTANIFVTYGHRA
;
A
#
# COMPACT_ATOMS: atom_id res chain seq x y z
N MET A 1 19.99 6.56 -6.80
CA MET A 1 18.80 6.07 -6.07
C MET A 1 19.23 5.16 -4.91
N THR A 2 19.97 5.70 -3.95
CA THR A 2 20.53 4.93 -2.83
C THR A 2 19.64 5.13 -1.60
N PRO A 3 19.34 4.07 -0.82
CA PRO A 3 18.61 4.22 0.43
C PRO A 3 19.35 5.12 1.41
N SER A 4 18.60 5.95 2.15
CA SER A 4 19.16 6.81 3.18
C SER A 4 19.38 6.03 4.48
N MET A 5 20.64 5.79 4.84
CA MET A 5 20.96 5.02 6.07
C MET A 5 20.58 5.78 7.35
N SER A 6 20.69 7.11 7.34
CA SER A 6 20.23 7.95 8.46
C SER A 6 18.72 7.89 8.61
N ALA A 7 17.97 7.87 7.50
CA ALA A 7 16.54 7.70 7.52
C ALA A 7 16.16 6.33 8.13
N ILE A 8 16.78 5.25 7.68
CA ILE A 8 16.49 3.89 8.17
C ILE A 8 16.70 3.80 9.69
N ALA A 9 17.75 4.43 10.21
CA ALA A 9 18.01 4.50 11.64
C ALA A 9 16.94 5.32 12.41
N ALA A 10 16.27 6.26 11.74
CA ALA A 10 15.23 7.11 12.31
C ALA A 10 13.80 6.60 12.01
N ALA A 11 13.65 5.40 11.43
CA ALA A 11 12.34 4.84 11.14
C ALA A 11 11.51 4.69 12.42
N ARG A 12 10.22 5.03 12.33
CA ARG A 12 9.26 4.80 13.41
C ARG A 12 8.47 3.54 13.14
N VAL A 13 8.03 2.88 14.21
CA VAL A 13 7.13 1.73 14.15
C VAL A 13 5.86 2.10 14.91
N ASP A 14 4.81 2.35 14.15
CA ASP A 14 3.45 2.55 14.65
C ASP A 14 2.76 1.17 14.79
N HIS A 15 1.65 1.09 15.54
CA HIS A 15 0.86 -0.13 15.68
C HIS A 15 -0.58 0.15 15.25
N VAL A 16 -1.10 -0.70 14.36
CA VAL A 16 -2.39 -0.50 13.71
C VAL A 16 -3.46 -1.34 14.39
N GLY A 17 -4.56 -0.68 14.73
CA GLY A 17 -5.78 -1.34 15.22
C GLY A 17 -5.61 -2.08 16.55
N ARG A 18 -6.53 -3.00 16.81
CA ARG A 18 -6.56 -3.84 18.01
C ARG A 18 -5.68 -5.08 17.91
N GLU A 19 -5.40 -5.54 16.69
CA GLU A 19 -4.45 -6.63 16.45
C GLU A 19 -2.99 -6.15 16.62
N CYS A 20 -2.78 -4.84 16.75
CA CYS A 20 -1.47 -4.20 16.93
C CYS A 20 -0.47 -4.63 15.84
N GLU A 21 -0.93 -4.74 14.58
CA GLU A 21 -0.01 -5.04 13.49
C GLU A 21 1.02 -3.90 13.34
N PRO A 22 2.32 -4.23 13.25
CA PRO A 22 3.34 -3.22 13.06
C PRO A 22 3.17 -2.48 11.72
N LEU A 23 3.42 -1.18 11.75
CA LEU A 23 3.49 -0.32 10.58
C LEU A 23 4.78 0.48 10.66
N ILE A 24 5.73 0.17 9.77
CA ILE A 24 6.95 0.95 9.66
C ILE A 24 6.65 2.20 8.85
N VAL A 25 7.10 3.35 9.33
CA VAL A 25 7.10 4.59 8.56
C VAL A 25 8.49 5.22 8.56
N LEU A 26 8.93 5.59 7.37
CA LEU A 26 10.25 6.11 7.08
C LEU A 26 10.11 7.40 6.27
N ASP A 27 10.63 8.50 6.78
CA ASP A 27 10.73 9.76 6.04
C ASP A 27 12.11 9.89 5.39
N GLU A 28 12.19 10.59 4.26
CA GLU A 28 13.43 10.76 3.48
C GLU A 28 14.10 9.43 3.05
N ALA A 29 13.29 8.49 2.52
CA ALA A 29 13.67 7.10 2.28
C ALA A 29 14.88 6.92 1.35
N VAL A 30 15.03 7.78 0.32
CA VAL A 30 16.17 7.76 -0.60
C VAL A 30 16.83 9.13 -0.70
N ALA A 31 18.11 9.15 -1.08
CA ALA A 31 18.89 10.39 -1.17
C ALA A 31 18.45 11.32 -2.33
N ASP A 32 17.92 10.75 -3.42
CA ASP A 32 17.49 11.51 -4.60
C ASP A 32 16.15 10.96 -5.11
N PRO A 33 15.03 11.37 -4.47
CA PRO A 33 13.69 10.98 -4.90
C PRO A 33 13.27 11.67 -6.19
N GLY A 34 13.87 12.81 -6.54
CA GLY A 34 13.58 13.55 -7.79
C GLY A 34 13.94 12.71 -9.02
N ALA A 35 15.09 12.04 -9.00
CA ALA A 35 15.47 11.12 -10.06
C ALA A 35 14.46 9.96 -10.28
N LEU A 36 13.75 9.50 -9.23
CA LEU A 36 12.71 8.48 -9.39
C LEU A 36 11.49 9.04 -10.12
N VAL A 37 11.09 10.28 -9.79
CA VAL A 37 10.02 10.99 -10.49
C VAL A 37 10.38 11.20 -11.95
N ASP A 38 11.62 11.58 -12.25
CA ASP A 38 12.07 11.80 -13.62
C ASP A 38 12.10 10.51 -14.44
N VAL A 39 12.52 9.39 -13.85
CA VAL A 39 12.43 8.08 -14.51
C VAL A 39 10.97 7.71 -14.78
N ALA A 40 10.09 7.84 -13.78
CA ALA A 40 8.67 7.55 -13.95
C ALA A 40 8.05 8.43 -15.06
N ALA A 41 8.38 9.71 -15.08
CA ALA A 41 7.84 10.65 -16.07
C ALA A 41 8.44 10.52 -17.48
N ALA A 42 9.54 9.78 -17.62
CA ALA A 42 10.10 9.39 -18.92
C ALA A 42 9.53 8.05 -19.43
N ASP A 43 8.82 7.29 -18.59
CA ASP A 43 8.27 5.98 -18.94
C ASP A 43 6.83 6.06 -19.47
N ALA A 44 6.42 5.03 -20.20
CA ALA A 44 5.07 4.88 -20.69
C ALA A 44 4.23 4.11 -19.65
N PHE A 45 3.40 4.84 -18.91
CA PHE A 45 2.37 4.24 -18.07
C PHE A 45 1.33 3.53 -18.95
N GLY A 46 1.09 2.26 -18.65
CA GLY A 46 0.08 1.46 -19.34
C GLY A 46 -1.34 2.00 -19.16
N ASP A 47 -2.30 1.32 -19.77
CA ASP A 47 -3.71 1.61 -19.54
C ASP A 47 -4.08 1.37 -18.06
N PRO A 48 -5.09 2.11 -17.54
CA PRO A 48 -5.54 1.90 -16.19
C PRO A 48 -5.93 0.44 -15.94
N THR A 49 -5.54 -0.08 -14.78
CA THR A 49 -5.89 -1.45 -14.40
C THR A 49 -7.40 -1.56 -14.18
N LEU A 50 -8.07 -2.34 -15.03
CA LEU A 50 -9.50 -2.64 -14.96
C LEU A 50 -9.72 -4.09 -14.47
N GLY A 51 -10.89 -4.37 -13.89
CA GLY A 51 -11.27 -5.71 -13.40
C GLY A 51 -11.00 -5.91 -11.91
N ASP A 52 -10.58 -7.12 -11.51
CA ASP A 52 -10.38 -7.53 -10.11
C ASP A 52 -9.12 -6.93 -9.45
N ASN A 53 -8.43 -6.01 -10.13
CA ASN A 53 -7.27 -5.32 -9.56
C ASN A 53 -7.74 -4.18 -8.63
N PHE A 54 -7.24 -4.20 -7.40
CA PHE A 54 -7.53 -3.18 -6.39
C PHE A 54 -6.90 -1.81 -6.69
N TYR A 55 -5.92 -1.75 -7.61
CA TYR A 55 -5.25 -0.49 -7.94
C TYR A 55 -6.09 0.39 -8.90
N PRO A 56 -6.40 1.65 -8.55
CA PRO A 56 -7.30 2.51 -9.33
C PRO A 56 -6.53 3.45 -10.28
N GLY A 57 -5.65 2.89 -11.12
CA GLY A 57 -4.83 3.72 -11.99
C GLY A 57 -3.84 2.98 -12.88
N ARG A 58 -2.79 3.67 -13.28
CA ARG A 58 -1.81 3.20 -14.26
C ARG A 58 -0.54 2.72 -13.59
N LEU A 59 0.11 1.75 -14.21
CA LEU A 59 1.37 1.18 -13.74
C LEU A 59 2.46 1.34 -14.80
N ALA A 60 3.69 1.53 -14.35
CA ALA A 60 4.92 1.47 -15.12
C ALA A 60 5.99 0.69 -14.33
N PRO A 61 6.94 0.01 -14.99
CA PRO A 61 8.00 -0.70 -14.29
C PRO A 61 8.88 0.25 -13.47
N ALA A 62 9.32 -0.17 -12.29
CA ALA A 62 10.30 0.58 -11.51
C ALA A 62 11.72 0.03 -11.73
N PRO A 63 12.79 0.86 -11.60
CA PRO A 63 14.16 0.40 -11.79
C PRO A 63 14.57 -0.69 -10.80
N LEU A 64 15.05 -1.84 -11.30
CA LEU A 64 15.46 -2.98 -10.46
C LEU A 64 16.54 -2.63 -9.44
N ALA A 65 17.49 -1.75 -9.80
CA ALA A 65 18.55 -1.31 -8.89
C ALA A 65 18.00 -0.56 -7.67
N TYR A 66 16.98 0.28 -7.88
CA TYR A 66 16.27 0.97 -6.81
C TYR A 66 15.54 -0.03 -5.90
N VAL A 67 14.77 -0.95 -6.48
CA VAL A 67 14.02 -1.97 -5.73
C VAL A 67 14.97 -2.83 -4.88
N GLY A 68 16.02 -3.37 -5.51
CA GLY A 68 16.96 -4.25 -4.84
C GLY A 68 17.77 -3.56 -3.74
N GLY A 69 18.14 -2.29 -3.94
CA GLY A 69 18.82 -1.50 -2.91
C GLY A 69 17.90 -1.22 -1.71
N LEU A 70 16.68 -0.75 -1.98
CA LEU A 70 15.72 -0.40 -0.93
C LEU A 70 15.29 -1.61 -0.10
N VAL A 71 14.95 -2.74 -0.75
CA VAL A 71 14.51 -3.95 -0.05
C VAL A 71 15.62 -4.52 0.84
N ARG A 72 16.89 -4.53 0.38
CA ARG A 72 18.02 -4.97 1.22
C ARG A 72 18.25 -4.06 2.42
N ALA A 73 18.05 -2.76 2.24
CA ALA A 73 18.24 -1.80 3.32
C ALA A 73 17.10 -1.86 4.37
N LEU A 74 15.88 -2.23 3.95
CA LEU A 74 14.72 -2.41 4.83
C LEU A 74 14.67 -3.78 5.52
N ASP A 75 15.33 -4.82 4.99
CA ASP A 75 15.27 -6.20 5.52
C ASP A 75 15.54 -6.29 7.03
N PRO A 76 16.58 -5.65 7.61
CA PRO A 76 16.79 -5.69 9.06
C PRO A 76 15.63 -5.09 9.86
N LEU A 77 15.07 -3.99 9.37
CA LEU A 77 13.98 -3.27 10.02
C LEU A 77 12.66 -4.07 9.96
N ILE A 78 12.36 -4.67 8.80
CA ILE A 78 11.20 -5.55 8.62
C ILE A 78 11.32 -6.76 9.54
N ARG A 79 12.50 -7.41 9.60
CA ARG A 79 12.72 -8.56 10.49
C ARG A 79 12.48 -8.21 11.95
N GLN A 80 13.02 -7.07 12.40
CA GLN A 80 12.87 -6.62 13.77
C GLN A 80 11.42 -6.27 14.10
N ALA A 81 10.76 -5.44 13.29
CA ALA A 81 9.41 -4.96 13.56
C ALA A 81 8.37 -6.09 13.54
N PHE A 82 8.51 -7.05 12.61
CA PHE A 82 7.55 -8.12 12.38
C PHE A 82 7.93 -9.46 12.98
N GLY A 83 9.02 -9.51 13.75
CA GLY A 83 9.47 -10.70 14.48
C GLY A 83 9.87 -11.87 13.57
N LEU A 84 10.39 -11.60 12.37
CA LEU A 84 10.74 -12.65 11.42
C LEU A 84 12.00 -13.40 11.86
N ARG A 85 11.86 -14.70 12.07
CA ARG A 85 12.95 -15.64 12.41
C ARG A 85 12.98 -16.76 11.38
N ASP A 86 14.18 -17.28 11.09
CA ASP A 86 14.38 -18.50 10.28
C ASP A 86 13.76 -18.47 8.87
N VAL A 87 13.62 -17.28 8.29
CA VAL A 87 13.17 -17.05 6.91
C VAL A 87 14.18 -16.20 6.14
N GLY A 88 14.40 -16.55 4.87
CA GLY A 88 15.22 -15.80 3.92
C GLY A 88 14.42 -14.72 3.21
N LEU A 89 15.11 -13.66 2.80
CA LEU A 89 14.57 -12.64 1.89
C LEU A 89 14.29 -13.29 0.53
N GLY A 90 13.05 -13.14 0.06
CA GLY A 90 12.54 -13.77 -1.16
C GLY A 90 12.49 -12.80 -2.34
N ARG A 91 11.40 -12.89 -3.12
CA ARG A 91 11.21 -12.10 -4.34
C ARG A 91 10.73 -10.70 -3.98
N ALA A 92 11.26 -9.70 -4.69
CA ALA A 92 10.70 -8.36 -4.70
C ALA A 92 10.16 -8.02 -6.10
N THR A 93 8.96 -7.46 -6.16
CA THR A 93 8.38 -6.87 -7.37
C THR A 93 8.06 -5.40 -7.11
N CYS A 94 8.08 -4.55 -8.15
CA CYS A 94 7.73 -3.15 -7.99
C CYS A 94 7.17 -2.55 -9.27
N ASN A 95 6.20 -1.66 -9.10
CA ASN A 95 5.72 -0.76 -10.14
C ASN A 95 5.73 0.68 -9.62
N PHE A 96 6.11 1.62 -10.48
CA PHE A 96 5.57 2.97 -10.36
C PHE A 96 4.08 2.92 -10.61
N SER A 97 3.34 3.58 -9.73
CA SER A 97 1.91 3.45 -9.60
C SER A 97 1.32 4.85 -9.54
N LEU A 98 0.44 5.18 -10.48
CA LEU A 98 -0.19 6.50 -10.57
C LEU A 98 -1.71 6.35 -10.47
N VAL A 99 -2.32 6.95 -9.45
CA VAL A 99 -3.78 6.91 -9.31
C VAL A 99 -4.40 7.90 -10.31
N THR A 100 -5.27 7.41 -11.19
CA THR A 100 -5.82 8.22 -12.29
C THR A 100 -7.32 8.05 -12.50
N LEU A 101 -7.96 7.06 -11.88
CA LEU A 101 -9.39 6.84 -12.07
C LEU A 101 -10.21 7.85 -11.27
N ALA A 102 -11.21 8.44 -11.93
CA ALA A 102 -12.21 9.25 -11.23
C ALA A 102 -13.14 8.34 -10.39
N PRO A 103 -13.75 8.87 -9.31
CA PRO A 103 -14.67 8.12 -8.46
C PRO A 103 -15.73 7.28 -9.19
N ALA A 104 -16.33 7.84 -10.25
CA ALA A 104 -17.35 7.18 -11.06
C ALA A 104 -16.84 5.97 -11.87
N GLN A 105 -15.53 5.86 -12.08
CA GLN A 105 -14.89 4.78 -12.85
C GLN A 105 -14.42 3.62 -11.97
N LEU A 106 -14.48 3.77 -10.63
CA LEU A 106 -14.00 2.75 -9.71
C LEU A 106 -14.88 1.50 -9.77
N THR A 107 -14.25 0.32 -9.77
CA THR A 107 -14.94 -0.95 -9.52
C THR A 107 -15.40 -1.03 -8.06
N LEU A 108 -16.25 -1.99 -7.72
CA LEU A 108 -16.68 -2.20 -6.34
C LEU A 108 -15.48 -2.47 -5.40
N ALA A 109 -14.53 -3.29 -5.86
CA ALA A 109 -13.33 -3.66 -5.11
C ALA A 109 -12.41 -2.46 -4.83
N GLN A 110 -12.41 -1.44 -5.69
CA GLN A 110 -11.62 -0.22 -5.53
C GLN A 110 -12.25 0.82 -4.58
N ARG A 111 -13.48 0.58 -4.10
CA ARG A 111 -14.23 1.49 -3.21
C ARG A 111 -14.17 1.08 -1.74
N ILE A 112 -13.54 -0.06 -1.44
CA ILE A 112 -13.50 -0.65 -0.09
C ILE A 112 -12.08 -1.09 0.28
N PRO A 113 -11.81 -1.34 1.58
CA PRO A 113 -10.53 -1.91 2.00
C PRO A 113 -10.30 -3.32 1.44
N HIS A 114 -9.04 -3.65 1.20
CA HIS A 114 -8.61 -4.96 0.70
C HIS A 114 -7.33 -5.44 1.40
N VAL A 115 -6.94 -6.67 1.09
CA VAL A 115 -5.61 -7.22 1.36
C VAL A 115 -5.01 -7.65 0.02
N ASP A 116 -3.70 -7.56 -0.15
CA ASP A 116 -3.06 -8.02 -1.39
C ASP A 116 -2.93 -9.55 -1.41
N THR A 117 -2.84 -10.16 -0.23
CA THR A 117 -2.72 -11.61 -0.03
C THR A 117 -3.12 -12.00 1.40
N VAL A 118 -3.20 -13.30 1.67
CA VAL A 118 -3.29 -13.86 3.03
C VAL A 118 -1.96 -14.44 3.53
N ASP A 119 -0.91 -14.41 2.70
CA ASP A 119 0.42 -14.89 3.07
C ASP A 119 1.03 -13.99 4.17
N PRO A 120 1.36 -14.54 5.37
CA PRO A 120 1.94 -13.76 6.46
C PRO A 120 3.37 -13.28 6.20
N LEU A 121 4.05 -13.84 5.20
CA LEU A 121 5.43 -13.54 4.85
C LEU A 121 5.55 -12.60 3.63
N GLN A 122 4.45 -11.98 3.19
CA GLN A 122 4.48 -10.91 2.19
C GLN A 122 4.21 -9.54 2.79
N PHE A 123 4.99 -8.56 2.36
CA PHE A 123 4.93 -7.18 2.81
C PHE A 123 4.73 -6.23 1.64
N ALA A 124 3.86 -5.25 1.84
CA ALA A 124 3.68 -4.11 0.95
C ALA A 124 4.56 -2.96 1.44
N ILE A 125 5.26 -2.35 0.52
CA ILE A 125 6.07 -1.16 0.73
C ILE A 125 5.55 -0.09 -0.24
N LEU A 126 5.01 1.00 0.29
CA LEU A 126 4.54 2.13 -0.51
C LEU A 126 5.47 3.32 -0.28
N HIS A 127 6.17 3.74 -1.32
CA HIS A 127 7.02 4.93 -1.31
C HIS A 127 6.30 6.07 -2.04
N TYR A 128 5.91 7.10 -1.30
CA TYR A 128 5.24 8.29 -1.82
C TYR A 128 6.22 9.22 -2.53
N LEU A 129 5.97 9.44 -3.82
CA LEU A 129 6.71 10.35 -4.69
C LEU A 129 5.81 11.51 -5.13
N CYS A 130 4.87 11.87 -4.26
CA CYS A 130 3.84 12.86 -4.54
C CYS A 130 3.63 13.81 -3.36
N ALA A 131 2.86 14.88 -3.58
CA ALA A 131 2.59 15.88 -2.57
C ALA A 131 1.66 15.37 -1.45
N PRO A 132 1.82 15.81 -0.19
CA PRO A 132 1.00 15.36 0.94
C PRO A 132 -0.52 15.48 0.74
N ARG A 133 -0.98 16.54 0.06
CA ARG A 133 -2.42 16.76 -0.22
C ARG A 133 -3.09 15.65 -1.04
N LEU A 134 -2.32 14.77 -1.66
CA LEU A 134 -2.82 13.65 -2.45
C LEU A 134 -3.18 12.43 -1.59
N GLY A 135 -3.22 12.58 -0.26
CA GLY A 135 -3.75 11.62 0.70
C GLY A 135 -2.65 10.74 1.29
N GLY A 136 -2.84 9.43 1.33
CA GLY A 136 -1.94 8.50 2.02
C GLY A 136 -2.45 7.07 1.97
N THR A 137 -2.22 6.30 3.04
CA THR A 137 -2.78 4.94 3.21
C THR A 137 -3.54 4.88 4.53
N ALA A 138 -4.76 4.36 4.46
CA ALA A 138 -5.60 4.10 5.61
C ALA A 138 -5.73 2.59 5.84
N PHE A 139 -5.88 2.22 7.11
CA PHE A 139 -6.03 0.85 7.57
C PHE A 139 -7.37 0.69 8.27
N TYR A 140 -7.91 -0.52 8.21
CA TYR A 140 -9.31 -0.75 8.57
C TYR A 140 -9.53 -2.02 9.38
N ARG A 141 -10.61 -2.00 10.17
CA ARG A 141 -11.25 -3.18 10.73
C ARG A 141 -12.59 -3.41 10.04
N HIS A 142 -12.85 -4.64 9.62
CA HIS A 142 -14.18 -5.04 9.23
C HIS A 142 -15.06 -5.23 10.47
N ARG A 143 -16.18 -4.49 10.56
CA ARG A 143 -16.98 -4.38 11.79
C ARG A 143 -17.67 -5.69 12.16
N ALA A 144 -18.27 -6.37 11.19
CA ALA A 144 -19.06 -7.57 11.46
C ALA A 144 -18.22 -8.78 11.90
N THR A 145 -17.01 -8.94 11.35
CA THR A 145 -16.10 -10.04 11.73
C THR A 145 -15.08 -9.64 12.79
N GLY A 146 -14.86 -8.34 12.98
CA GLY A 146 -13.80 -7.82 13.84
C GLY A 146 -12.38 -7.96 13.25
N TYR A 147 -12.24 -8.42 12.00
CA TYR A 147 -10.92 -8.68 11.41
C TYR A 147 -10.24 -7.40 10.95
N GLU A 148 -8.94 -7.30 11.26
CA GLU A 148 -8.02 -6.26 10.77
C GLU A 148 -7.00 -6.87 9.81
N THR A 149 -6.63 -8.14 10.04
CA THR A 149 -5.88 -8.96 9.09
C THR A 149 -6.64 -10.19 8.62
N LEU A 150 -6.35 -10.63 7.39
CA LEU A 150 -6.89 -11.87 6.82
C LEU A 150 -5.83 -12.97 6.77
N THR A 151 -6.21 -14.17 7.19
CA THR A 151 -5.44 -15.41 7.04
C THR A 151 -6.18 -16.33 6.07
N PRO A 152 -5.58 -17.44 5.60
CA PRO A 152 -6.30 -18.44 4.81
C PRO A 152 -7.60 -18.89 5.48
N GLU A 153 -7.61 -19.05 6.80
CA GLU A 153 -8.77 -19.51 7.57
C GLU A 153 -9.83 -18.41 7.75
N ARG A 154 -9.43 -17.14 7.75
CA ARG A 154 -10.35 -16.00 7.90
C ARG A 154 -10.96 -15.54 6.59
N LEU A 155 -10.35 -15.87 5.45
CA LEU A 155 -10.71 -15.30 4.14
C LEU A 155 -12.13 -15.64 3.70
N ASP A 156 -12.51 -16.91 3.72
CA ASP A 156 -13.83 -17.34 3.25
C ASP A 156 -14.96 -16.86 4.17
N PRO A 157 -14.86 -16.97 5.52
CA PRO A 157 -15.84 -16.36 6.41
C PRO A 157 -15.98 -14.85 6.22
N TYR A 158 -14.86 -14.15 6.01
CA TYR A 158 -14.88 -12.71 5.73
C TYR A 158 -15.64 -12.38 4.45
N ARG A 159 -15.30 -13.04 3.34
CA ARG A 159 -15.94 -12.83 2.03
C ARG A 159 -17.44 -13.10 2.09
N ALA A 160 -17.85 -14.20 2.70
CA ALA A 160 -19.26 -14.57 2.80
C ALA A 160 -20.10 -13.55 3.61
N VAL A 161 -19.50 -12.88 4.60
CA VAL A 161 -20.17 -11.77 5.31
C VAL A 161 -20.18 -10.51 4.45
N LEU A 162 -19.01 -10.12 3.93
CA LEU A 162 -18.85 -8.90 3.15
C LEU A 162 -19.76 -8.90 1.91
N ASP A 163 -19.84 -10.00 1.15
CA ASP A 163 -20.66 -10.10 -0.05
C ASP A 163 -22.14 -9.85 0.25
N ARG A 164 -22.64 -10.37 1.38
CA ARG A 164 -24.02 -10.10 1.83
C ARG A 164 -24.22 -8.65 2.22
N GLU A 165 -23.26 -8.03 2.89
CA GLU A 165 -23.32 -6.62 3.26
C GLU A 165 -23.28 -5.70 2.03
N LEU A 166 -22.43 -6.00 1.06
CA LEU A 166 -22.30 -5.23 -0.18
C LEU A 166 -23.53 -5.38 -1.08
N ALA A 167 -24.18 -6.56 -1.09
CA ALA A 167 -25.44 -6.77 -1.78
C ALA A 167 -26.60 -5.95 -1.16
N GLN A 168 -26.60 -5.78 0.17
CA GLN A 168 -27.63 -5.01 0.87
C GLN A 168 -27.36 -3.51 0.87
N ARG A 169 -26.08 -3.12 0.97
CA ARG A 169 -25.65 -1.72 1.08
C ARG A 169 -24.34 -1.52 0.30
N PRO A 170 -24.42 -1.38 -1.03
CA PRO A 170 -23.24 -1.12 -1.83
C PRO A 170 -22.61 0.23 -1.46
N PRO A 171 -21.28 0.34 -1.45
CA PRO A 171 -20.58 1.60 -1.22
C PRO A 171 -20.83 2.58 -2.38
N PRO A 172 -20.80 3.89 -2.10
CA PRO A 172 -20.91 4.91 -3.14
C PRO A 172 -19.75 4.78 -4.15
N ALA A 173 -19.92 5.33 -5.35
CA ALA A 173 -18.85 5.44 -6.34
C ALA A 173 -17.82 6.51 -5.93
N ALA A 174 -17.07 6.20 -4.88
CA ALA A 174 -16.09 7.06 -4.23
C ALA A 174 -14.92 6.24 -3.69
N TYR A 175 -13.77 6.89 -3.55
CA TYR A 175 -12.71 6.39 -2.70
C TYR A 175 -13.22 6.36 -1.26
N ILE A 176 -12.90 5.31 -0.52
CA ILE A 176 -13.23 5.24 0.90
C ILE A 176 -12.50 6.34 1.68
N ASP A 177 -13.23 7.05 2.54
CA ASP A 177 -12.67 8.06 3.43
C ASP A 177 -13.31 7.94 4.82
N GLY A 178 -12.48 7.67 5.82
CA GLY A 178 -12.92 7.42 7.18
C GLY A 178 -13.77 6.15 7.34
N ASP A 179 -14.69 6.19 8.29
CA ASP A 179 -15.54 5.08 8.65
C ASP A 179 -16.69 4.86 7.66
N THR A 180 -17.08 3.60 7.49
CA THR A 180 -18.30 3.19 6.79
C THR A 180 -19.15 2.27 7.67
N PRO A 181 -20.38 1.93 7.27
CA PRO A 181 -21.17 0.94 7.99
C PRO A 181 -20.50 -0.45 8.10
N GLN A 182 -19.66 -0.82 7.14
CA GLN A 182 -18.95 -2.11 7.12
C GLN A 182 -17.55 -2.03 7.72
N PHE A 183 -16.89 -0.87 7.65
CA PHE A 183 -15.48 -0.70 8.03
C PHE A 183 -15.27 0.44 9.02
N GLU A 184 -14.36 0.23 9.95
CA GLU A 184 -13.83 1.27 10.84
C GLU A 184 -12.40 1.58 10.41
N GLN A 185 -12.06 2.85 10.22
CA GLN A 185 -10.70 3.28 9.99
C GLN A 185 -9.92 3.22 11.31
N THR A 186 -8.96 2.31 11.39
CA THR A 186 -8.17 2.09 12.62
C THR A 186 -6.90 2.91 12.66
N HIS A 187 -6.35 3.26 11.50
CA HIS A 187 -5.14 4.06 11.40
C HIS A 187 -5.06 4.73 10.02
N ARG A 188 -4.26 5.80 9.93
CA ARG A 188 -3.93 6.47 8.66
C ARG A 188 -2.52 7.03 8.73
N VAL A 189 -1.79 6.88 7.64
CA VAL A 189 -0.52 7.59 7.42
C VAL A 189 -0.68 8.49 6.21
N GLU A 190 -0.51 9.79 6.44
CA GLU A 190 -0.47 10.79 5.38
C GLU A 190 0.77 10.60 4.51
N ALA A 191 0.61 10.79 3.20
CA ALA A 191 1.72 10.88 2.28
C ALA A 191 2.60 12.07 2.65
N ALA A 192 3.89 11.89 2.45
CA ALA A 192 4.84 12.98 2.32
C ALA A 192 5.79 12.61 1.18
N PHE A 193 6.29 13.61 0.46
CA PHE A 193 7.26 13.33 -0.58
C PHE A 193 8.48 12.64 0.04
N ASN A 194 8.96 11.55 -0.57
CA ASN A 194 10.04 10.71 -0.06
C ASN A 194 9.72 9.94 1.24
N ARG A 195 8.44 9.85 1.64
CA ARG A 195 7.99 8.97 2.73
C ARG A 195 7.72 7.57 2.21
N LEU A 196 8.09 6.58 2.99
CA LEU A 196 7.83 5.18 2.75
C LEU A 196 7.09 4.56 3.94
N VAL A 197 6.14 3.68 3.65
CA VAL A 197 5.46 2.85 4.66
C VAL A 197 5.63 1.37 4.35
N VAL A 198 5.75 0.53 5.39
CA VAL A 198 5.80 -0.93 5.25
C VAL A 198 4.80 -1.59 6.19
N TYR A 199 3.96 -2.47 5.65
CA TYR A 199 2.98 -3.26 6.39
C TYR A 199 2.84 -4.66 5.80
N ARG A 200 2.31 -5.61 6.57
CA ARG A 200 1.99 -6.94 6.03
C ARG A 200 0.86 -6.81 5.01
N SER A 201 1.04 -7.40 3.84
CA SER A 201 0.06 -7.38 2.74
C SER A 201 -1.30 -8.01 3.08
N ARG A 202 -1.39 -8.71 4.20
CA ARG A 202 -2.62 -9.28 4.76
C ARG A 202 -3.42 -8.35 5.68
N THR A 203 -2.98 -7.10 5.84
CA THR A 203 -3.66 -6.09 6.65
C THR A 203 -4.71 -5.37 5.81
N LEU A 204 -5.94 -5.22 6.29
CA LEU A 204 -6.99 -4.50 5.59
C LEU A 204 -6.62 -3.02 5.44
N HIS A 205 -6.50 -2.57 4.20
CA HIS A 205 -6.04 -1.23 3.88
C HIS A 205 -6.70 -0.68 2.61
N SER A 206 -6.59 0.63 2.43
CA SER A 206 -6.95 1.30 1.19
C SER A 206 -6.12 2.56 0.98
N GLY A 207 -5.97 2.98 -0.27
CA GLY A 207 -5.42 4.29 -0.59
C GLY A 207 -6.37 5.38 -0.11
N HIS A 208 -5.90 6.23 0.81
CA HIS A 208 -6.62 7.44 1.17
C HIS A 208 -6.32 8.53 0.13
N LEU A 209 -7.35 9.18 -0.40
CA LEU A 209 -7.23 10.32 -1.32
C LEU A 209 -8.00 11.51 -0.75
N ALA A 210 -7.30 12.56 -0.33
CA ALA A 210 -7.93 13.78 0.18
C ALA A 210 -8.50 14.65 -0.96
N GLU A 211 -7.83 14.70 -2.12
CA GLU A 211 -8.25 15.49 -3.28
C GLU A 211 -8.40 14.64 -4.56
N PRO A 212 -9.42 13.76 -4.69
CA PRO A 212 -9.62 12.94 -5.89
C PRO A 212 -9.78 13.73 -7.20
N HIS A 213 -10.17 15.00 -7.10
CA HIS A 213 -10.31 15.92 -8.23
C HIS A 213 -8.96 16.48 -8.72
N ALA A 214 -7.90 16.38 -7.91
CA ALA A 214 -6.55 16.83 -8.24
C ALA A 214 -5.69 15.71 -8.87
N LEU A 215 -6.27 14.54 -9.13
CA LEU A 215 -5.59 13.43 -9.79
C LEU A 215 -5.13 13.83 -11.20
N SER A 216 -3.94 13.38 -11.56
CA SER A 216 -3.32 13.69 -12.85
C SER A 216 -2.57 12.46 -13.37
N PRO A 217 -2.62 12.21 -14.69
CA PRO A 217 -1.79 11.19 -15.32
C PRO A 217 -0.32 11.62 -15.48
N ASP A 218 0.04 12.86 -15.12
CA ASP A 218 1.44 13.32 -15.09
C ASP A 218 2.12 12.89 -13.78
N PRO A 219 3.17 12.05 -13.82
CA PRO A 219 3.87 11.58 -12.61
C PRO A 219 4.48 12.70 -11.76
N ARG A 220 4.74 13.88 -12.32
CA ARG A 220 5.27 15.05 -11.58
C ARG A 220 4.20 15.78 -10.77
N ARG A 221 2.91 15.53 -11.06
CA ARG A 221 1.78 16.27 -10.48
C ARG A 221 0.78 15.37 -9.76
N GLY A 222 0.61 14.14 -10.25
CA GLY A 222 -0.34 13.17 -9.76
C GLY A 222 0.12 12.43 -8.51
N ARG A 223 -0.74 11.53 -8.02
CA ARG A 223 -0.45 10.68 -6.86
C ARG A 223 0.45 9.51 -7.29
N LEU A 224 1.72 9.83 -7.53
CA LEU A 224 2.77 8.85 -7.84
C LEU A 224 3.26 8.17 -6.57
N THR A 225 3.31 6.84 -6.61
CA THR A 225 3.99 6.01 -5.63
C THR A 225 4.85 4.97 -6.33
N ALA A 226 5.88 4.47 -5.65
CA ALA A 226 6.48 3.18 -5.99
C ALA A 226 5.91 2.13 -5.04
N ASN A 227 5.15 1.18 -5.58
CA ASN A 227 4.55 0.09 -4.82
C ASN A 227 5.45 -1.12 -4.99
N ILE A 228 6.01 -1.62 -3.89
CA ILE A 228 6.92 -2.77 -3.86
C ILE A 228 6.27 -3.86 -3.01
N PHE A 229 6.27 -5.09 -3.51
CA PHE A 229 5.92 -6.27 -2.73
C PHE A 229 7.17 -7.11 -2.50
N VAL A 230 7.44 -7.48 -1.25
CA VAL A 230 8.55 -8.36 -0.89
C VAL A 230 8.04 -9.57 -0.13
N THR A 231 8.51 -10.75 -0.53
CA THR A 231 8.22 -12.00 0.17
C THR A 231 9.40 -12.46 1.01
N TYR A 232 9.11 -13.26 2.03
CA TYR A 232 10.06 -14.05 2.80
C TYR A 232 9.66 -15.52 2.70
N GLY A 233 10.59 -16.43 2.89
CA GLY A 233 10.30 -17.86 2.88
C GLY A 233 11.36 -18.67 3.59
N HIS A 234 11.00 -19.85 4.06
CA HIS A 234 12.01 -20.78 4.54
C HIS A 234 12.97 -21.13 3.40
N ARG A 235 14.27 -21.09 3.69
CA ARG A 235 15.25 -21.62 2.74
C ARG A 235 14.98 -23.12 2.60
N ALA A 236 14.78 -23.56 1.37
CA ALA A 236 14.79 -24.98 1.03
C ALA A 236 16.16 -25.59 1.32
#